data_AF-A0A1Q7K2I4-F1
#
_entry.id   AF-A0A1Q7K2I4-F1
#
_cell.length_a   1.000
_cell.length_b   1.000
_cell.length_c   1.000
_cell.angle_alpha   90.00
_cell.angle_beta   90.00
_cell.angle_gamma   90.00
#
_symmetry.space_group_name_H-M   'P 1'
#
loop_
_entity.id
_entity.type
_entity.pdbx_description
1 polymer ?
#
loop_
_entity_poly.entity_id
_entity_poly.type
_entity_poly.pdbx_seq_one_letter_code
_entity_poly.pdbx_strand_id
1 'polypeptide(L)'
;MKKYQLPEFLEGVITQEKYERWLQRKSIAHVRRDKRRGNSGAKNVEYKIAIHDAIIQSKGLDAYTKEELDWSLLGKWDNEEAKKRGRHHKREFYRLPSVDHIGDGHGKPEFKICAMLTNDVKSDLSHEELLNFCEKLLRAADKWPDGSDVLK
;
A
#
# COMPACT_ATOMS: atom_id res chain seq x y z
N MET A 1 20.87 17.28 -8.78
CA MET A 1 19.56 16.58 -8.73
C MET A 1 19.05 16.55 -7.30
N LYS A 2 17.74 16.79 -7.07
CA LYS A 2 17.13 16.56 -5.76
C LYS A 2 17.14 15.06 -5.46
N LYS A 3 17.42 14.69 -4.20
CA LYS A 3 17.56 13.28 -3.77
C LYS A 3 16.27 12.44 -3.90
N TYR A 4 15.10 13.09 -3.90
CA TYR A 4 13.79 12.43 -4.01
C TYR A 4 12.95 13.15 -5.08
N GLN A 5 13.41 13.09 -6.33
CA GLN A 5 12.71 13.73 -7.45
C GLN A 5 11.35 13.08 -7.68
N LEU A 6 10.32 13.88 -7.98
CA LEU A 6 9.02 13.36 -8.40
C LEU A 6 9.22 12.49 -9.67
N PRO A 7 8.77 11.23 -9.68
CA PRO A 7 8.81 10.40 -10.88
C PRO A 7 7.94 10.97 -12.00
N GLU A 8 8.37 10.80 -13.25
CA GLU A 8 7.70 11.34 -14.45
C GLU A 8 6.22 10.94 -14.54
N PHE A 9 5.89 9.69 -14.21
CA PHE A 9 4.49 9.20 -14.23
C PHE A 9 3.57 9.87 -13.19
N LEU A 10 4.12 10.69 -12.28
CA LEU A 10 3.36 11.47 -11.30
C LEU A 10 3.30 12.96 -11.62
N GLU A 11 4.03 13.41 -12.64
CA GLU A 11 3.97 14.79 -13.11
C GLU A 11 2.56 15.12 -13.59
N GLY A 12 2.06 16.31 -13.23
CA GLY A 12 0.67 16.70 -13.49
C GLY A 12 -0.39 16.03 -12.60
N VAL A 13 -0.07 14.93 -11.91
CA VAL A 13 -1.00 14.25 -10.98
C VAL A 13 -0.87 14.77 -9.56
N ILE A 14 0.37 14.95 -9.09
CA ILE A 14 0.68 15.52 -7.78
C ILE A 14 1.88 16.47 -7.88
N THR A 15 2.05 17.34 -6.88
CA THR A 15 3.21 18.23 -6.80
C THR A 15 4.39 17.55 -6.12
N GLN A 16 5.61 18.02 -6.42
CA GLN A 16 6.84 17.63 -5.72
C GLN A 16 6.70 17.75 -4.19
N GLU A 17 6.09 18.83 -3.70
CA GLU A 17 5.89 19.04 -2.26
C GLU A 17 4.95 17.99 -1.65
N LYS A 18 3.84 17.70 -2.33
CA LYS A 18 2.87 16.67 -1.89
C LYS A 18 3.52 15.30 -1.84
N TYR A 19 4.37 14.99 -2.82
CA TYR A 19 5.16 13.78 -2.89
C TYR A 19 6.15 13.66 -1.72
N GLU A 20 7.00 14.68 -1.51
CA GLU A 20 7.98 14.70 -0.42
C GLU A 20 7.33 14.57 0.95
N ARG A 21 6.19 15.25 1.16
CA ARG A 21 5.40 15.18 2.39
C ARG A 21 4.82 13.79 2.61
N TRP A 22 4.28 13.15 1.56
CA TRP A 22 3.79 11.78 1.67
C TRP A 22 4.92 10.80 1.99
N LEU A 23 6.03 10.89 1.27
CA LEU A 23 7.20 10.04 1.44
C LEU A 23 7.76 10.13 2.88
N GLN A 24 7.89 11.35 3.41
CA GLN A 24 8.32 11.58 4.79
C GLN A 24 7.36 10.96 5.82
N ARG A 25 6.05 11.10 5.64
CA ARG A 25 5.06 10.53 6.58
C ARG A 25 5.11 9.00 6.58
N LYS A 26 5.21 8.39 5.39
CA LYS A 26 5.30 6.93 5.27
C LYS A 26 6.60 6.40 5.87
N SER A 27 7.75 7.01 5.59
CA SER A 27 9.02 6.58 6.17
C SER A 27 9.02 6.64 7.70
N ILE A 28 8.51 7.72 8.30
CA ILE A 28 8.38 7.85 9.76
C ILE A 28 7.46 6.75 10.33
N ALA A 29 6.32 6.50 9.69
CA ALA A 29 5.34 5.52 10.17
C ALA A 29 5.94 4.11 10.21
N HIS A 30 6.66 3.71 9.15
CA HIS A 30 7.33 2.40 9.09
C HIS A 30 8.47 2.29 10.10
N VAL A 31 9.37 3.29 10.19
CA VAL A 31 10.42 3.29 11.22
C VAL A 31 9.85 3.15 12.63
N ARG A 32 8.77 3.86 12.95
CA ARG A 32 8.09 3.75 14.26
C ARG A 32 7.47 2.38 14.48
N ARG A 33 6.98 1.72 13.43
CA ARG A 33 6.41 0.37 13.51
C ARG A 33 7.51 -0.66 13.76
N ASP A 34 8.60 -0.59 13.01
CA ASP A 34 9.64 -1.61 13.07
C ASP A 34 10.54 -1.46 14.31
N LYS A 35 10.74 -0.22 14.81
CA LYS A 35 11.33 -0.01 16.14
C LYS A 35 10.50 -0.65 17.26
N ARG A 36 9.16 -0.60 17.16
CA ARG A 36 8.27 -1.26 18.14
C ARG A 36 8.33 -2.79 18.05
N ARG A 37 8.72 -3.33 16.90
CA ARG A 37 8.97 -4.77 16.70
C ARG A 37 10.36 -5.20 17.19
N GLY A 38 11.26 -4.27 17.48
CA GLY A 38 12.60 -4.56 18.01
C GLY A 38 13.75 -4.15 17.07
N ASN A 39 13.46 -3.58 15.90
CA ASN A 39 14.49 -3.07 14.98
C ASN A 39 15.00 -1.70 15.44
N SER A 40 15.84 -1.69 16.46
CA SER A 40 16.46 -0.47 17.00
C SER A 40 17.30 0.29 15.96
N GLY A 41 17.83 -0.42 14.97
CA GLY A 41 18.64 0.11 13.87
C GLY A 41 17.86 0.82 12.76
N ALA A 42 16.52 0.82 12.78
CA ALA A 42 15.73 1.43 11.71
C ALA A 42 15.96 2.96 11.60
N LYS A 43 16.48 3.40 10.44
CA LYS A 43 16.76 4.82 10.14
C LYS A 43 15.81 5.37 9.09
N ASN A 44 15.26 6.56 9.37
CA ASN A 44 14.34 7.24 8.46
C ASN A 44 14.93 7.43 7.05
N VAL A 45 16.21 7.81 6.95
CA VAL A 45 16.85 8.02 5.65
C VAL A 45 16.86 6.75 4.78
N GLU A 46 17.11 5.58 5.37
CA GLU A 46 17.14 4.29 4.66
C GLU A 46 15.74 3.90 4.18
N TYR A 47 14.74 4.08 5.04
CA TYR A 47 13.34 3.82 4.70
C TYR A 47 12.83 4.78 3.63
N LYS A 48 13.24 6.05 3.68
CA LYS A 48 12.86 7.05 2.69
C LYS A 48 13.42 6.72 1.31
N ILE A 49 14.67 6.23 1.25
CA ILE A 49 15.29 5.74 0.02
C ILE A 49 14.56 4.50 -0.49
N ALA A 50 14.38 3.48 0.35
CA ALA A 50 13.73 2.24 -0.05
C ALA A 50 12.29 2.44 -0.55
N ILE A 51 11.52 3.33 0.10
CA ILE A 51 10.17 3.67 -0.36
C ILE A 51 10.23 4.44 -1.69
N HIS A 52 11.16 5.39 -1.84
CA HIS A 52 11.33 6.13 -3.11
C HIS A 52 11.65 5.17 -4.27
N ASP A 53 12.58 4.25 -4.06
CA ASP A 53 12.97 3.24 -5.04
C ASP A 53 11.79 2.32 -5.39
N ALA A 54 10.99 1.91 -4.40
CA ALA A 54 9.79 1.12 -4.62
C ALA A 54 8.74 1.87 -5.47
N ILE A 55 8.61 3.19 -5.31
CA ILE A 55 7.72 4.02 -6.14
C ILE A 55 8.22 4.07 -7.58
N ILE A 56 9.51 4.28 -7.80
CA ILE A 56 10.09 4.29 -9.16
C ILE A 56 9.84 2.94 -9.83
N GLN A 57 10.11 1.84 -9.12
CA GLN A 57 9.91 0.49 -9.63
C GLN A 57 8.44 0.17 -9.94
N SER A 58 7.49 0.78 -9.21
CA SER A 58 6.08 0.50 -9.42
C SER A 58 5.53 1.07 -10.71
N LYS A 59 6.16 2.12 -11.27
CA LYS A 59 5.70 2.83 -12.47
C LYS A 59 4.23 3.27 -12.39
N GLY A 60 3.77 3.58 -11.17
CA GLY A 60 2.39 3.99 -10.91
C GLY A 60 1.39 2.83 -10.78
N LEU A 61 1.84 1.58 -10.83
CA LEU A 61 1.01 0.39 -10.79
C LEU A 61 1.06 -0.31 -9.42
N ASP A 62 0.02 -1.08 -9.13
CA ASP A 62 -0.01 -2.04 -8.03
C ASP A 62 1.01 -3.15 -8.28
N ALA A 63 1.88 -3.40 -7.30
CA ALA A 63 2.92 -4.42 -7.42
C ALA A 63 2.38 -5.84 -7.66
N TYR A 64 1.17 -6.14 -7.21
CA TYR A 64 0.56 -7.47 -7.22
C TYR A 64 -0.49 -7.63 -8.31
N THR A 65 -1.44 -6.69 -8.42
CA THR A 65 -2.54 -6.77 -9.41
C THR A 65 -2.19 -6.14 -10.75
N LYS A 66 -1.12 -5.33 -10.80
CA LYS A 66 -0.72 -4.53 -11.97
C LYS A 66 -1.71 -3.46 -12.39
N GLU A 67 -2.77 -3.24 -11.62
CA GLU A 67 -3.71 -2.16 -11.86
C GLU A 67 -3.06 -0.80 -11.57
N GLU A 68 -3.51 0.23 -12.27
CA GLU A 68 -3.06 1.60 -11.99
C GLU A 68 -3.48 2.05 -10.59
N LEU A 69 -2.60 2.78 -9.91
CA LEU A 69 -2.89 3.40 -8.62
C LEU A 69 -3.38 4.83 -8.80
N ASP A 70 -4.30 5.28 -7.94
CA ASP A 70 -4.80 6.64 -7.96
C ASP A 70 -4.01 7.54 -7.00
N TRP A 71 -2.91 8.10 -7.52
CA TRP A 71 -2.06 9.04 -6.79
C TRP A 71 -2.74 10.39 -6.49
N SER A 72 -3.84 10.73 -7.16
CA SER A 72 -4.60 11.93 -6.84
C SER A 72 -5.20 11.87 -5.43
N LEU A 73 -5.44 10.66 -4.91
CA LEU A 73 -6.01 10.40 -3.57
C LEU A 73 -5.04 10.70 -2.43
N LEU A 74 -3.76 10.94 -2.71
CA LEU A 74 -2.79 11.25 -1.67
C LEU A 74 -3.26 12.41 -0.79
N GLY A 75 -3.29 12.19 0.52
CA GLY A 75 -3.69 13.22 1.50
C GLY A 75 -5.18 13.54 1.54
N LYS A 76 -6.03 12.83 0.79
CA LYS A 76 -7.50 12.98 0.84
C LYS A 76 -8.18 12.06 1.86
N TRP A 77 -7.47 11.07 2.41
CA TRP A 77 -8.01 10.18 3.45
C TRP A 77 -8.29 10.96 4.73
N ASP A 78 -9.52 10.84 5.24
CA ASP A 78 -9.97 11.48 6.47
C ASP A 78 -10.39 10.42 7.50
N ASN A 79 -9.73 10.42 8.66
CA ASN A 79 -10.00 9.45 9.72
C ASN A 79 -11.37 9.67 10.39
N GLU A 80 -11.87 10.90 10.46
CA GLU A 80 -13.18 11.19 11.04
C GLU A 80 -14.28 10.73 10.11
N GLU A 81 -14.14 10.92 8.79
CA GLU A 81 -15.06 10.36 7.81
C GLU A 81 -14.98 8.83 7.75
N ALA A 82 -13.79 8.24 7.89
CA ALA A 82 -13.63 6.80 8.01
C ALA A 82 -14.39 6.22 9.21
N LYS A 83 -14.38 6.90 10.37
CA LYS A 83 -15.15 6.47 11.56
C LYS A 83 -16.66 6.54 11.33
N LYS A 84 -17.14 7.61 10.67
CA LYS A 84 -18.59 7.82 10.44
C LYS A 84 -19.16 6.91 9.36
N ARG A 85 -18.46 6.78 8.23
CA ARG A 85 -18.96 6.12 7.01
C ARG A 85 -18.40 4.71 6.82
N GLY A 86 -17.40 4.31 7.62
CA GLY A 86 -16.85 2.96 7.66
C GLY A 86 -16.46 2.43 6.29
N ARG A 87 -17.03 1.29 5.92
CA ARG A 87 -16.74 0.57 4.67
C ARG A 87 -17.00 1.41 3.41
N HIS A 88 -18.03 2.29 3.43
CA HIS A 88 -18.36 3.11 2.27
C HIS A 88 -17.26 4.12 1.95
N HIS A 89 -16.75 4.83 2.95
CA HIS A 89 -15.63 5.73 2.75
C HIS A 89 -14.37 4.97 2.35
N LYS A 90 -14.10 3.82 3.00
CA LYS A 90 -12.92 3.01 2.66
C LYS A 90 -12.89 2.60 1.17
N ARG A 91 -14.04 2.28 0.57
CA ARG A 91 -14.17 1.92 -0.85
C ARG A 91 -13.71 3.01 -1.81
N GLU A 92 -13.93 4.28 -1.47
CA GLU A 92 -13.50 5.44 -2.28
C GLU A 92 -11.96 5.52 -2.41
N PHE A 93 -11.24 4.85 -1.49
CA PHE A 93 -9.78 4.89 -1.42
C PHE A 93 -9.11 3.57 -1.80
N TYR A 94 -9.83 2.60 -2.37
CA TYR A 94 -9.26 1.28 -2.66
C TYR A 94 -8.01 1.35 -3.54
N ARG A 95 -7.96 2.26 -4.51
CA ARG A 95 -6.79 2.49 -5.39
C ARG A 95 -5.75 3.46 -4.82
N LEU A 96 -5.92 3.95 -3.58
CA LEU A 96 -4.95 4.83 -2.91
C LEU A 96 -3.61 4.11 -2.78
N PRO A 97 -2.48 4.72 -3.23
CA PRO A 97 -1.16 4.15 -3.03
C PRO A 97 -0.84 3.92 -1.54
N SER A 98 -0.43 2.69 -1.24
CA SER A 98 0.05 2.22 0.05
C SER A 98 1.48 1.68 -0.08
N VAL A 99 2.16 1.58 1.07
CA VAL A 99 3.50 1.01 1.19
C VAL A 99 3.36 -0.32 1.90
N ASP A 100 3.59 -1.41 1.18
CA ASP A 100 3.63 -2.76 1.73
C ASP A 100 5.07 -3.10 2.13
N HIS A 101 5.23 -3.62 3.35
CA HIS A 101 6.53 -3.96 3.91
C HIS A 101 6.81 -5.44 3.65
N ILE A 102 7.95 -5.72 3.01
CA ILE A 102 8.37 -7.10 2.73
C ILE A 102 9.19 -7.61 3.92
N GLY A 103 8.84 -8.81 4.42
CA GLY A 103 9.47 -9.41 5.59
C GLY A 103 8.91 -8.94 6.94
N ASP A 104 9.61 -9.28 8.01
CA ASP A 104 9.16 -9.15 9.42
C ASP A 104 9.48 -7.79 10.07
N GLY A 105 10.24 -6.94 9.38
CA GLY A 105 10.65 -5.62 9.87
C GLY A 105 11.93 -5.64 10.73
N HIS A 106 12.63 -6.76 10.89
CA HIS A 106 13.86 -6.85 11.68
C HIS A 106 15.15 -6.56 10.88
N GLY A 107 15.05 -6.40 9.56
CA GLY A 107 16.18 -6.25 8.66
C GLY A 107 16.27 -4.90 7.94
N LYS A 108 16.90 -4.95 6.77
CA LYS A 108 16.93 -3.83 5.83
C LYS A 108 15.50 -3.53 5.34
N PRO A 109 15.13 -2.26 5.18
CA PRO A 109 13.81 -1.91 4.67
C PRO A 109 13.65 -2.36 3.22
N GLU A 110 12.64 -3.17 2.95
CA GLU A 110 12.22 -3.55 1.61
C GLU A 110 10.71 -3.33 1.46
N PHE A 111 10.32 -2.70 0.35
CA PHE A 111 8.95 -2.26 0.15
C PHE A 111 8.44 -2.53 -1.25
N LYS A 112 7.11 -2.70 -1.35
CA LYS A 112 6.36 -2.65 -2.60
C LYS A 112 5.27 -1.59 -2.50
N ILE A 113 4.96 -0.95 -3.62
CA ILE A 113 3.82 -0.04 -3.69
C ILE A 113 2.63 -0.82 -4.23
N CYS A 114 1.51 -0.75 -3.53
CA CYS A 114 0.26 -1.40 -3.91
C CYS A 114 -0.94 -0.53 -3.51
N ALA A 115 -2.11 -0.91 -3.98
CA ALA A 115 -3.37 -0.29 -3.64
C ALA A 115 -3.72 -0.60 -2.18
N MET A 116 -4.45 0.31 -1.53
CA MET A 116 -4.92 0.12 -0.16
C MET A 116 -5.73 -1.17 -0.02
N LEU A 117 -6.60 -1.46 -0.99
CA LEU A 117 -7.37 -2.71 -1.02
C LEU A 117 -6.45 -3.93 -1.08
N THR A 118 -5.46 -3.92 -1.98
CA THR A 118 -4.50 -5.02 -2.11
C THR A 118 -3.77 -5.27 -0.80
N ASN A 119 -3.31 -4.22 -0.13
CA ASN A 119 -2.63 -4.32 1.16
C ASN A 119 -3.56 -4.85 2.26
N ASP A 120 -4.85 -4.46 2.25
CA ASP A 120 -5.85 -4.96 3.19
C ASP A 120 -6.16 -6.44 2.97
N VAL A 121 -6.32 -6.86 1.71
CA VAL A 121 -6.63 -8.25 1.33
C VAL A 121 -5.44 -9.17 1.61
N LYS A 122 -4.24 -8.74 1.23
CA LYS A 122 -3.01 -9.48 1.53
C LYS A 122 -2.83 -9.62 3.04
N SER A 123 -3.04 -8.54 3.80
CA SER A 123 -2.86 -8.55 5.26
C SER A 123 -1.50 -9.18 5.64
N ASP A 124 -1.48 -10.09 6.61
CA ASP A 124 -0.30 -10.81 7.08
C ASP A 124 0.03 -12.05 6.24
N LEU A 125 -0.74 -12.36 5.18
CA LEU A 125 -0.45 -13.50 4.31
C LEU A 125 0.82 -13.24 3.49
N SER A 126 1.63 -14.28 3.33
CA SER A 126 2.65 -14.36 2.29
C SER A 126 2.01 -14.42 0.90
N HIS A 127 2.84 -14.25 -0.13
CA HIS A 127 2.39 -14.35 -1.52
C HIS A 127 1.77 -15.73 -1.81
N GLU A 128 2.41 -16.80 -1.36
CA GLU A 128 1.95 -18.19 -1.58
C GLU A 128 0.65 -18.47 -0.82
N GLU A 129 0.54 -18.00 0.43
CA GLU A 129 -0.69 -18.15 1.21
C GLU A 129 -1.87 -17.41 0.58
N LEU A 130 -1.63 -16.20 0.06
CA LEU A 130 -2.67 -15.44 -0.64
C LEU A 130 -3.13 -16.14 -1.92
N LEU A 131 -2.21 -16.65 -2.74
CA LEU A 131 -2.56 -17.38 -3.96
C LEU A 131 -3.35 -18.66 -3.65
N ASN A 132 -2.90 -19.42 -2.65
CA ASN A 132 -3.61 -20.62 -2.18
C ASN A 132 -5.01 -20.28 -1.65
N PHE A 133 -5.16 -19.17 -0.92
CA PHE A 133 -6.46 -18.70 -0.46
C PHE A 133 -7.37 -18.33 -1.64
N CYS A 134 -6.86 -17.55 -2.61
CA CYS A 134 -7.61 -17.17 -3.81
C CYS A 134 -8.05 -18.40 -4.62
N GLU A 135 -7.19 -19.41 -4.77
CA GLU A 135 -7.54 -20.66 -5.46
C GLU A 135 -8.69 -21.40 -4.75
N LYS A 136 -8.62 -21.52 -3.43
CA LYS A 136 -9.70 -22.12 -2.63
C LYS A 136 -11.01 -21.34 -2.74
N LEU A 137 -10.93 -20.01 -2.75
CA LEU A 137 -12.10 -19.14 -2.88
C LEU A 137 -12.75 -19.31 -4.25
N LEU A 138 -11.97 -19.33 -5.34
CA LEU A 138 -12.47 -19.53 -6.69
C LEU A 138 -13.16 -20.90 -6.85
N ARG A 139 -12.53 -21.98 -6.35
CA ARG A 139 -13.14 -23.32 -6.36
C ARG A 139 -14.44 -23.42 -5.54
N ALA A 140 -14.57 -22.59 -4.50
CA ALA A 140 -15.80 -22.51 -3.72
C ALA A 140 -16.88 -21.69 -4.44
N ALA A 141 -16.49 -20.62 -5.14
CA ALA A 141 -17.39 -19.75 -5.89
C ALA A 141 -18.17 -20.52 -6.97
N ASP A 142 -17.54 -21.51 -7.62
CA ASP A 142 -18.20 -22.40 -8.60
C ASP A 142 -19.39 -23.20 -8.03
N LYS A 143 -19.50 -23.29 -6.69
CA LYS A 143 -20.56 -24.03 -6.00
C LYS A 143 -21.59 -23.11 -5.34
N TRP A 144 -21.43 -21.80 -5.46
CA TRP A 144 -22.39 -20.86 -4.88
C TRP A 144 -23.64 -20.79 -5.76
N PRO A 145 -24.84 -20.73 -5.16
CA PRO A 145 -26.05 -20.48 -5.92
C PRO A 145 -25.98 -19.14 -6.66
N ASP A 146 -26.49 -19.07 -7.88
CA ASP A 146 -26.61 -17.81 -8.62
C ASP A 146 -27.40 -16.78 -7.79
N GLY A 147 -26.85 -15.57 -7.69
CA GLY A 147 -27.44 -14.48 -6.90
C GLY A 147 -27.35 -14.64 -5.37
N SER A 148 -26.62 -15.64 -4.87
CA SER A 148 -26.36 -15.76 -3.43
C SER A 148 -25.40 -14.68 -2.94
N ASP A 149 -25.82 -13.97 -1.89
CA ASP A 149 -25.04 -12.88 -1.29
C ASP A 149 -24.13 -13.40 -0.16
N VAL A 150 -23.42 -14.51 -0.41
CA VAL A 150 -22.68 -15.27 0.62
C VAL A 150 -21.59 -14.44 1.32
N LEU A 151 -21.18 -13.34 0.70
CA LEU A 151 -20.07 -12.49 1.15
C LEU A 151 -20.48 -11.07 1.60
N LYS A 152 -21.79 -10.74 1.68
CA LYS A 152 -22.24 -9.41 2.12
C LYS A 152 -22.56 -9.32 3.61
#